data_AF-A0A370Q8Q4-F1
#
_entry.id   AF-A0A370Q8Q4-F1
#
_cell.length_a   1.000
_cell.length_b   1.000
_cell.length_c   1.000
_cell.angle_alpha   90.00
_cell.angle_beta   90.00
_cell.angle_gamma   90.00
#
_symmetry.space_group_name_H-M   'P 1'
#
loop_
_entity.id
_entity.type
_entity.pdbx_description
1 polymer ?
#
loop_
_entity_poly.entity_id
_entity_poly.type
_entity_poly.pdbx_seq_one_letter_code
_entity_poly.pdbx_strand_id
1 'polypeptide(L)'
;MFKLKYLLPVFFLAAFTFSSCEKEDDSEPEEEEVVVNETSIIPSSTMGRPNNYLGCVEIGSRITSIEVWDHGTVDGDIVSIIANGNTIIDEATLDGPDNPIIRDYDFGFNGFNYVTLFAHNEGSIPPNTCTVAINGVEFVLEANLSTNGAIDVIVDGFGVDCSDAGGGSSGGGTGGSGNGGSGGSGGSGGSGDPEGDVKFWTSQDFGCGNISVNVPGVGSTTISGYFDSGAPDCSNPSAGGNFNDLDPGTYAFNASCSNRTWDGNFTITAGGCLRFQLQ
;
A
#
# COMPACT_ATOMS: atom_id res chain seq x y z
N MET A 1 84.42 -59.98 -17.29
CA MET A 1 84.53 -58.50 -17.41
C MET A 1 83.45 -58.09 -18.40
N PHE A 2 82.42 -57.30 -18.10
CA PHE A 2 82.31 -56.06 -17.34
C PHE A 2 80.95 -55.96 -16.62
N LYS A 3 80.93 -55.22 -15.52
CA LYS A 3 79.74 -54.68 -14.84
C LYS A 3 79.01 -53.71 -15.77
N LEU A 4 77.70 -53.43 -15.56
CA LEU A 4 77.19 -52.12 -15.10
C LEU A 4 75.63 -51.95 -15.21
N LYS A 5 75.01 -51.71 -14.05
CA LYS A 5 73.87 -50.81 -13.68
C LYS A 5 72.43 -50.98 -14.26
N TYR A 6 71.54 -51.35 -13.33
CA TYR A 6 70.27 -50.71 -12.92
C TYR A 6 69.49 -49.81 -13.88
N LEU A 7 68.20 -50.11 -14.07
CA LEU A 7 67.11 -49.18 -13.70
C LEU A 7 65.78 -49.93 -13.44
N LEU A 8 65.10 -49.48 -12.39
CA LEU A 8 63.97 -50.09 -11.66
C LEU A 8 62.73 -50.45 -12.52
N PRO A 9 61.95 -51.49 -12.13
CA PRO A 9 60.55 -51.57 -12.51
C PRO A 9 59.75 -50.58 -11.65
N VAL A 10 58.95 -49.75 -12.31
CA VAL A 10 57.98 -48.84 -11.68
C VAL A 10 57.00 -49.69 -10.85
N PHE A 11 57.15 -49.60 -9.53
CA PHE A 11 56.23 -50.16 -8.56
C PHE A 11 54.93 -49.36 -8.66
N PHE A 12 53.89 -49.96 -9.24
CA PHE A 12 52.55 -49.38 -9.30
C PHE A 12 51.99 -49.38 -7.88
N LEU A 13 52.28 -48.32 -7.13
CA LEU A 13 51.71 -48.08 -5.81
C LEU A 13 50.24 -47.72 -6.03
N ALA A 14 49.35 -48.70 -5.93
CA ALA A 14 47.93 -48.46 -5.80
C ALA A 14 47.72 -47.72 -4.47
N ALA A 15 47.78 -46.39 -4.52
CA ALA A 15 47.30 -45.54 -3.47
C ALA A 15 45.78 -45.73 -3.40
N PHE A 16 45.33 -46.60 -2.49
CA PHE A 16 43.96 -46.55 -1.99
C PHE A 16 43.82 -45.22 -1.27
N THR A 17 43.46 -44.19 -2.02
CA THR A 17 42.84 -43.00 -1.47
C THR A 17 41.52 -43.46 -0.88
N PHE A 18 41.49 -43.61 0.45
CA PHE A 18 40.23 -43.53 1.17
C PHE A 18 39.68 -42.14 0.85
N SER A 19 38.81 -42.07 -0.16
CA SER A 19 37.94 -40.93 -0.34
C SER A 19 37.06 -40.92 0.89
N SER A 20 37.47 -40.15 1.89
CA SER A 20 36.58 -39.70 2.94
C SER A 20 35.40 -39.09 2.21
N CYS A 21 34.23 -39.72 2.26
CA CYS A 21 33.00 -39.05 1.92
C CYS A 21 32.87 -37.92 2.94
N GLU A 22 33.36 -36.73 2.60
CA GLU A 22 32.82 -35.51 3.18
C GLU A 22 31.33 -35.60 2.87
N LYS A 23 30.54 -35.84 3.90
CA LYS A 23 29.09 -35.82 3.81
C LYS A 23 28.77 -34.37 3.47
N GLU A 24 28.50 -34.10 2.19
CA GLU A 24 27.94 -32.82 1.77
C GLU A 24 26.67 -32.66 2.59
N ASP A 25 26.69 -31.65 3.44
CA ASP A 25 25.57 -31.25 4.27
C ASP A 25 24.54 -30.67 3.30
N ASP A 26 23.70 -31.55 2.76
CA ASP A 26 22.49 -31.19 2.01
C ASP A 26 21.49 -30.56 3.01
N SER A 27 21.86 -29.42 3.60
CA SER A 27 20.88 -28.52 4.19
C SER A 27 20.14 -27.87 3.03
N GLU A 28 18.95 -28.39 2.73
CA GLU A 28 17.97 -27.62 1.95
C GLU A 28 17.89 -26.23 2.60
N PRO A 29 18.01 -25.13 1.83
CA PRO A 29 17.91 -23.80 2.40
C PRO A 29 16.55 -23.72 3.11
N GLU A 30 16.57 -23.53 4.42
CA GLU A 30 15.35 -23.28 5.18
C GLU A 30 14.67 -22.06 4.54
N GLU A 31 13.49 -22.25 3.96
CA GLU A 31 12.72 -21.16 3.38
C GLU A 31 12.44 -20.14 4.50
N GLU A 32 13.11 -18.99 4.46
CA GLU A 32 12.87 -17.93 5.43
C GLU A 32 11.39 -17.53 5.37
N GLU A 33 10.70 -17.62 6.51
CA GLU A 33 9.29 -17.22 6.59
C GLU A 33 9.16 -15.74 6.21
N VAL A 34 8.36 -15.46 5.18
CA VAL A 34 8.13 -14.09 4.71
C VAL A 34 7.31 -13.34 5.77
N VAL A 35 7.87 -12.24 6.26
CA VAL A 35 7.22 -11.39 7.27
C VAL A 35 5.88 -10.87 6.75
N VAL A 36 4.86 -10.96 7.60
CA VAL A 36 3.54 -10.34 7.40
C VAL A 36 3.47 -9.08 8.25
N ASN A 37 3.38 -7.92 7.61
CA ASN A 37 3.11 -6.68 8.34
C ASN A 37 1.60 -6.53 8.47
N GLU A 38 1.11 -6.47 9.71
CA GLU A 38 -0.33 -6.36 10.00
C GLU A 38 -0.84 -4.91 10.03
N THR A 39 0.08 -3.92 10.01
CA THR A 39 -0.24 -2.49 10.03
C THR A 39 0.68 -1.70 9.10
N SER A 40 0.27 -0.49 8.74
CA SER A 40 1.07 0.40 7.86
C SER A 40 2.49 0.57 8.35
N ILE A 41 3.43 0.42 7.42
CA ILE A 41 4.87 0.60 7.63
C ILE A 41 5.41 1.86 6.93
N ILE A 42 4.54 2.77 6.50
CA ILE A 42 4.94 4.06 5.94
C ILE A 42 5.72 4.84 7.01
N PRO A 43 6.98 5.23 6.76
CA PRO A 43 7.71 6.06 7.69
C PRO A 43 7.11 7.47 7.70
N SER A 44 7.21 8.17 8.84
CA SER A 44 6.72 9.55 8.98
C SER A 44 7.39 10.53 8.01
N SER A 45 8.57 10.19 7.49
CA SER A 45 9.26 10.98 6.47
C SER A 45 10.09 10.11 5.54
N THR A 46 10.33 10.60 4.33
CA THR A 46 11.27 10.01 3.37
C THR A 46 12.12 11.12 2.78
N MET A 47 13.43 10.89 2.71
CA MET A 47 14.40 11.87 2.21
C MET A 47 14.31 13.25 2.90
N GLY A 48 13.94 13.26 4.18
CA GLY A 48 13.83 14.49 4.99
C GLY A 48 12.53 15.28 4.82
N ARG A 49 11.56 14.78 4.05
CA ARG A 49 10.23 15.39 3.88
C ARG A 49 9.16 14.50 4.52
N PRO A 50 8.14 15.07 5.20
CA PRO A 50 7.02 14.30 5.72
C PRO A 50 6.30 13.52 4.60
N ASN A 51 5.88 12.30 4.93
CA ASN A 51 5.04 11.50 4.04
C ASN A 51 3.57 11.74 4.38
N ASN A 52 2.82 12.30 3.44
CA ASN A 52 1.37 12.41 3.53
C ASN A 52 0.76 11.08 3.06
N TYR A 53 -0.06 10.46 3.90
CA TYR A 53 -0.81 9.27 3.52
C TYR A 53 -1.92 9.65 2.54
N LEU A 54 -1.96 8.98 1.39
CA LEU A 54 -2.89 9.24 0.29
C LEU A 54 -3.83 8.05 0.01
N GLY A 55 -3.72 6.95 0.74
CA GLY A 55 -4.58 5.78 0.61
C GLY A 55 -3.81 4.46 0.52
N CYS A 56 -4.47 3.42 0.04
CA CYS A 56 -3.93 2.07 -0.01
C CYS A 56 -4.40 1.33 -1.27
N VAL A 57 -3.62 0.34 -1.71
CA VAL A 57 -3.98 -0.58 -2.80
C VAL A 57 -3.76 -2.03 -2.38
N GLU A 58 -4.66 -2.92 -2.79
CA GLU A 58 -4.52 -4.36 -2.58
C GLU A 58 -3.96 -5.04 -3.83
N ILE A 59 -3.00 -5.96 -3.64
CA ILE A 59 -2.35 -6.72 -4.71
C ILE A 59 -2.30 -8.21 -4.37
N GLY A 60 -2.48 -9.06 -5.39
CA GLY A 60 -2.48 -10.53 -5.22
C GLY A 60 -1.11 -11.20 -5.18
N SER A 61 -0.02 -10.44 -5.29
CA SER A 61 1.35 -10.95 -5.36
C SER A 61 2.36 -9.90 -4.91
N ARG A 62 3.38 -10.30 -4.14
CA ARG A 62 4.51 -9.44 -3.76
C ARG A 62 5.31 -8.95 -4.97
N ILE A 63 5.38 -9.77 -6.02
CA ILE A 63 6.03 -9.43 -7.29
C ILE A 63 4.96 -8.89 -8.23
N THR A 64 5.08 -7.61 -8.59
CA THR A 64 4.11 -6.92 -9.44
C THR A 64 4.81 -5.92 -10.36
N SER A 65 4.15 -5.59 -11.47
CA SER A 65 4.54 -4.45 -12.29
C SER A 65 3.95 -3.16 -11.72
N ILE A 66 4.76 -2.11 -11.72
CA ILE A 66 4.46 -0.75 -11.30
C ILE A 66 4.65 0.14 -12.52
N GLU A 67 3.61 0.87 -12.89
CA GLU A 67 3.63 1.82 -13.99
C GLU A 67 3.45 3.22 -13.42
N VAL A 68 4.22 4.20 -13.90
CA VAL A 68 4.08 5.59 -13.47
C VAL A 68 4.09 6.56 -14.63
N TRP A 69 3.24 7.58 -14.56
CA TRP A 69 3.12 8.65 -15.55
C TRP A 69 2.55 9.92 -14.92
N ASP A 70 2.62 11.03 -15.64
CA ASP A 70 2.07 12.33 -15.25
C ASP A 70 0.54 12.25 -15.18
N HIS A 71 -0.05 12.57 -14.03
CA HIS A 71 -1.51 12.54 -13.88
C HIS A 71 -2.20 13.73 -14.59
N GLY A 72 -1.52 14.87 -14.66
CA GLY A 72 -2.06 16.16 -15.06
C GLY A 72 -1.57 16.61 -16.42
N THR A 73 -0.77 17.68 -16.41
CA THR A 73 -0.20 18.26 -17.63
C THR A 73 1.29 17.98 -17.63
N VAL A 74 1.77 17.27 -18.65
CA VAL A 74 3.20 17.02 -18.85
C VAL A 74 3.95 18.34 -18.99
N ASP A 75 4.59 18.78 -17.92
CA ASP A 75 5.19 20.12 -17.85
C ASP A 75 6.57 20.14 -17.18
N GLY A 76 7.16 18.96 -16.99
CA GLY A 76 8.54 18.79 -16.55
C GLY A 76 8.71 18.22 -15.17
N ASP A 77 7.68 17.58 -14.61
CA ASP A 77 7.74 16.84 -13.35
C ASP A 77 8.88 15.81 -13.35
N ILE A 78 9.84 15.96 -12.43
CA ILE A 78 10.94 15.01 -12.18
C ILE A 78 10.72 14.39 -10.80
N VAL A 79 10.60 13.06 -10.75
CA VAL A 79 10.25 12.33 -9.53
C VAL A 79 11.13 11.10 -9.33
N SER A 80 11.25 10.67 -8.07
CA SER A 80 11.66 9.31 -7.72
C SER A 80 10.47 8.58 -7.09
N ILE A 81 10.39 7.27 -7.35
CA ILE A 81 9.44 6.36 -6.71
C ILE A 81 10.22 5.47 -5.77
N ILE A 82 9.78 5.44 -4.51
CA ILE A 82 10.45 4.72 -3.42
C ILE A 82 9.47 3.68 -2.87
N ALA A 83 9.84 2.41 -2.88
CA ALA A 83 9.04 1.32 -2.37
C ALA A 83 9.78 0.60 -1.24
N ASN A 84 9.16 0.50 -0.06
CA ASN A 84 9.81 -0.07 1.14
C ASN A 84 11.22 0.48 1.42
N GLY A 85 11.42 1.78 1.15
CA GLY A 85 12.70 2.47 1.35
C GLY A 85 13.70 2.33 0.21
N ASN A 86 13.42 1.49 -0.79
CA ASN A 86 14.25 1.34 -1.98
C ASN A 86 13.77 2.26 -3.09
N THR A 87 14.68 3.06 -3.68
CA THR A 87 14.37 3.83 -4.89
C THR A 87 14.26 2.90 -6.10
N ILE A 88 13.05 2.72 -6.62
CA ILE A 88 12.75 1.83 -7.76
C ILE A 88 12.74 2.57 -9.10
N ILE A 89 12.45 3.86 -9.07
CA ILE A 89 12.55 4.80 -10.19
C ILE A 89 13.28 6.02 -9.65
N ASP A 90 14.36 6.43 -10.32
CA ASP A 90 15.27 7.46 -9.82
C ASP A 90 15.32 8.65 -10.78
N GLU A 91 15.00 9.85 -10.28
CA GLU A 91 15.08 11.14 -10.97
C GLU A 91 14.51 11.12 -12.40
N ALA A 92 13.35 10.49 -12.58
CA ALA A 92 12.72 10.34 -13.89
C ALA A 92 11.80 11.52 -14.20
N THR A 93 11.88 12.03 -15.43
CA THR A 93 10.88 12.97 -15.95
C THR A 93 9.62 12.21 -16.33
N LEU A 94 8.48 12.64 -15.80
CA LEU A 94 7.19 12.07 -16.13
C LEU A 94 6.75 12.48 -17.54
N ASP A 95 6.03 11.58 -18.19
CA ASP A 95 5.37 11.77 -19.48
C ASP A 95 3.91 11.31 -19.35
N GLY A 96 3.09 11.50 -20.38
CA GLY A 96 1.68 11.13 -20.35
C GLY A 96 1.44 9.61 -20.30
N PRO A 97 0.18 9.18 -20.10
CA PRO A 97 -0.20 7.76 -20.00
C PRO A 97 0.11 6.92 -21.26
N ASP A 98 0.36 7.54 -22.41
CA ASP A 98 0.79 6.85 -23.64
C ASP A 98 2.26 6.36 -23.57
N ASN A 99 3.05 6.86 -22.61
CA ASN A 99 4.46 6.53 -22.44
C ASN A 99 4.82 6.34 -20.94
N PRO A 100 4.20 5.37 -20.24
CA PRO A 100 4.46 5.16 -18.82
C PRO A 100 5.84 4.54 -18.58
N ILE A 101 6.42 4.84 -17.42
CA ILE A 101 7.62 4.17 -16.94
C ILE A 101 7.19 2.90 -16.21
N ILE A 102 7.63 1.74 -16.70
CA ILE A 102 7.25 0.43 -16.17
C ILE A 102 8.42 -0.21 -15.40
N ARG A 103 8.17 -0.75 -14.21
CA ARG A 103 9.13 -1.48 -13.38
C ARG A 103 8.48 -2.66 -12.68
N ASP A 104 9.07 -3.83 -12.81
CA ASP A 104 8.73 -4.96 -11.95
C ASP A 104 9.45 -4.81 -10.61
N TYR A 105 8.74 -5.05 -9.52
CA TYR A 105 9.26 -4.92 -8.17
C TYR A 105 8.74 -6.05 -7.26
N ASP A 106 9.61 -6.54 -6.39
CA ASP A 106 9.25 -7.45 -5.29
C ASP A 106 9.18 -6.64 -4.00
N PHE A 107 7.97 -6.50 -3.47
CA PHE A 107 7.74 -5.79 -2.21
C PHE A 107 8.37 -6.49 -1.00
N GLY A 108 8.65 -7.79 -1.05
CA GLY A 108 9.37 -8.51 -0.01
C GLY A 108 8.55 -8.86 1.24
N PHE A 109 7.49 -8.12 1.57
CA PHE A 109 6.60 -8.44 2.69
C PHE A 109 5.20 -8.85 2.24
N ASN A 110 4.56 -9.70 3.05
CA ASN A 110 3.13 -9.96 2.99
C ASN A 110 2.38 -8.90 3.81
N GLY A 111 1.08 -8.71 3.56
CA GLY A 111 0.33 -7.63 4.19
C GLY A 111 0.88 -6.26 3.79
N PHE A 112 1.15 -5.40 4.77
CA PHE A 112 1.53 -4.00 4.52
C PHE A 112 2.92 -3.81 3.91
N ASN A 113 2.94 -3.04 2.84
CA ASN A 113 4.08 -2.44 2.16
C ASN A 113 3.74 -0.98 1.84
N TYR A 114 4.65 -0.23 1.23
CA TYR A 114 4.34 1.13 0.80
C TYR A 114 5.08 1.58 -0.45
N VAL A 115 4.50 2.59 -1.10
CA VAL A 115 5.12 3.38 -2.16
C VAL A 115 5.07 4.86 -1.76
N THR A 116 6.14 5.59 -2.05
CA THR A 116 6.26 7.03 -1.81
C THR A 116 6.72 7.72 -3.09
N LEU A 117 6.03 8.80 -3.46
CA LEU A 117 6.42 9.75 -4.49
C LEU A 117 7.31 10.83 -3.87
N PHE A 118 8.51 10.99 -4.41
CA PHE A 118 9.41 12.08 -4.06
C PHE A 118 9.61 13.01 -5.26
N ALA A 119 9.27 14.29 -5.12
CA ALA A 119 9.42 15.28 -6.19
C ALA A 119 10.80 15.97 -6.13
N HIS A 120 11.57 15.92 -7.23
CA HIS A 120 12.84 16.65 -7.34
C HIS A 120 12.67 18.10 -7.80
N ASN A 121 11.55 18.39 -8.46
CA ASN A 121 11.07 19.72 -8.83
C ASN A 121 9.54 19.80 -8.68
N GLU A 122 8.91 20.83 -9.21
CA GLU A 122 7.43 20.99 -9.22
C GLU A 122 6.91 21.31 -10.64
N GLY A 123 7.61 20.82 -11.66
CA GLY A 123 7.32 21.17 -13.05
C GLY A 123 7.23 22.69 -13.28
N SER A 124 6.30 23.09 -14.14
CA SER A 124 5.89 24.48 -14.33
C SER A 124 4.61 24.85 -13.57
N ILE A 125 3.85 23.83 -13.15
CA ILE A 125 2.57 23.89 -12.45
C ILE A 125 2.70 23.00 -11.19
N PRO A 126 2.99 23.59 -10.02
CA PRO A 126 3.02 22.85 -8.77
C PRO A 126 1.61 22.38 -8.37
N PRO A 127 1.48 21.26 -7.62
CA PRO A 127 2.52 20.29 -7.23
C PRO A 127 2.81 19.24 -8.32
N ASN A 128 3.86 18.41 -8.15
CA ASN A 128 4.05 17.25 -9.04
C ASN A 128 2.94 16.23 -8.79
N THR A 129 2.28 15.79 -9.86
CA THR A 129 1.21 14.78 -9.78
C THR A 129 1.56 13.56 -10.62
N CYS A 130 1.64 12.41 -9.95
CA CYS A 130 2.04 11.16 -10.57
C CYS A 130 0.92 10.14 -10.40
N THR A 131 0.45 9.56 -11.50
CA THR A 131 -0.35 8.34 -11.41
C THR A 131 0.59 7.17 -11.24
N VAL A 132 0.36 6.35 -10.22
CA VAL A 132 1.01 5.06 -10.00
C VAL A 132 -0.03 3.97 -10.21
N ALA A 133 0.19 3.11 -11.19
CA ALA A 133 -0.62 1.92 -11.41
C ALA A 133 0.11 0.67 -10.94
N ILE A 134 -0.54 -0.11 -10.09
CA ILE A 134 -0.01 -1.39 -9.60
C ILE A 134 -1.03 -2.47 -9.96
N ASN A 135 -0.64 -3.43 -10.80
CA ASN A 135 -1.56 -4.41 -11.41
C ASN A 135 -2.79 -3.79 -12.10
N GLY A 136 -2.63 -2.59 -12.68
CA GLY A 136 -3.71 -1.87 -13.36
C GLY A 136 -4.69 -1.13 -12.44
N VAL A 137 -4.48 -1.13 -11.13
CA VAL A 137 -5.19 -0.23 -10.21
C VAL A 137 -4.40 1.06 -10.07
N GLU A 138 -5.03 2.17 -10.44
CA GLU A 138 -4.40 3.50 -10.49
C GLU A 138 -4.63 4.29 -9.21
N PHE A 139 -3.55 4.91 -8.72
CA PHE A 139 -3.55 5.84 -7.59
C PHE A 139 -2.82 7.12 -7.96
N VAL A 140 -3.40 8.26 -7.60
CA VAL A 140 -2.78 9.56 -7.83
C VAL A 140 -1.98 9.94 -6.59
N LEU A 141 -0.67 10.04 -6.75
CA LEU A 141 0.23 10.57 -5.74
C LEU A 141 0.57 12.03 -6.06
N GLU A 142 0.63 12.83 -5.01
CA GLU A 142 1.04 14.22 -5.08
C GLU A 142 2.27 14.44 -4.21
N ALA A 143 3.27 15.15 -4.73
CA ALA A 143 4.44 15.57 -3.95
C ALA A 143 4.91 16.96 -4.38
N ASN A 144 5.56 17.65 -3.44
CA ASN A 144 6.18 18.95 -3.67
C ASN A 144 7.55 19.02 -2.97
N LEU A 145 8.19 20.18 -2.98
CA LEU A 145 9.52 20.36 -2.37
C LEU A 145 9.51 20.31 -0.83
N SER A 146 8.35 20.23 -0.20
CA SER A 146 8.17 20.21 1.26
C SER A 146 7.56 18.90 1.79
N THR A 147 6.72 18.21 1.03
CA THR A 147 6.01 16.98 1.43
C THR A 147 6.00 15.94 0.32
N ASN A 148 5.98 14.67 0.71
CA ASN A 148 5.82 13.54 -0.19
C ASN A 148 4.39 12.99 -0.12
N GLY A 149 3.96 12.30 -1.17
CA GLY A 149 2.75 11.47 -1.16
C GLY A 149 3.12 10.01 -0.98
N ALA A 150 2.43 9.28 -0.11
CA ALA A 150 2.66 7.86 0.13
C ALA A 150 1.35 7.09 0.20
N ILE A 151 1.37 5.84 -0.27
CA ILE A 151 0.27 4.90 -0.17
C ILE A 151 0.76 3.59 0.43
N ASP A 152 -0.15 2.90 1.13
CA ASP A 152 0.06 1.51 1.50
C ASP A 152 -0.16 0.62 0.27
N VAL A 153 0.63 -0.45 0.18
CA VAL A 153 0.48 -1.51 -0.81
C VAL A 153 0.33 -2.82 -0.05
N ILE A 154 -0.84 -3.45 -0.15
CA ILE A 154 -1.22 -4.56 0.73
C ILE A 154 -1.26 -5.83 -0.09
N VAL A 155 -0.40 -6.78 0.25
CA VAL A 155 -0.41 -8.10 -0.37
C VAL A 155 -1.50 -8.91 0.30
N ASP A 156 -2.52 -9.29 -0.48
CA ASP A 156 -3.72 -9.97 -0.01
C ASP A 156 -3.46 -11.42 0.46
N GLY A 157 -4.46 -12.03 1.09
CA GLY A 157 -4.39 -13.43 1.53
C GLY A 157 -3.78 -13.67 2.93
N PHE A 158 -3.47 -12.60 3.67
CA PHE A 158 -2.83 -12.67 4.99
C PHE A 158 -3.67 -12.09 6.14
N GLY A 159 -4.98 -11.91 5.92
CA GLY A 159 -5.90 -11.42 6.97
C GLY A 159 -5.75 -9.93 7.26
N VAL A 160 -5.08 -9.19 6.38
CA VAL A 160 -5.06 -7.73 6.37
C VAL A 160 -5.41 -7.19 5.00
N ASP A 161 -6.09 -6.05 4.97
CA ASP A 161 -6.58 -5.39 3.77
C ASP A 161 -6.55 -3.86 3.91
N CYS A 162 -7.07 -3.15 2.91
CA CYS A 162 -7.10 -1.69 2.92
C CYS A 162 -7.89 -1.07 4.09
N SER A 163 -8.74 -1.83 4.77
CA SER A 163 -9.45 -1.36 5.95
C SER A 163 -8.55 -1.24 7.18
N ASP A 164 -7.44 -1.99 7.21
CA ASP A 164 -6.43 -1.94 8.27
C ASP A 164 -5.41 -0.79 8.06
N ALA A 165 -5.47 -0.13 6.89
CA ALA A 165 -4.52 0.89 6.48
C ALA A 165 -4.85 2.24 7.12
N GLY A 166 -4.07 2.60 8.14
CA GLY A 166 -4.04 3.91 8.76
C GLY A 166 -5.42 4.43 9.13
N GLY A 167 -6.01 3.92 10.22
CA GLY A 167 -7.18 4.53 10.89
C GLY A 167 -8.20 5.11 9.91
N GLY A 168 -8.85 4.24 9.13
CA GLY A 168 -9.99 4.61 8.30
C GLY A 168 -9.67 5.18 6.91
N SER A 169 -9.93 4.31 5.92
CA SER A 169 -10.59 4.60 4.63
C SER A 169 -9.74 4.60 3.35
N SER A 170 -9.78 3.45 2.69
CA SER A 170 -10.40 3.19 1.38
C SER A 170 -10.46 4.30 0.30
N GLY A 171 -9.79 4.00 -0.81
CA GLY A 171 -10.35 3.99 -2.17
C GLY A 171 -9.52 3.00 -2.98
N GLY A 172 -10.02 2.11 -3.84
CA GLY A 172 -11.33 1.80 -4.37
C GLY A 172 -11.09 0.88 -5.58
N GLY A 173 -11.52 -0.38 -5.51
CA GLY A 173 -11.38 -1.34 -6.61
C GLY A 173 -12.26 -2.58 -6.41
N THR A 174 -13.37 -2.63 -7.15
CA THR A 174 -14.43 -3.63 -7.06
C THR A 174 -14.09 -4.98 -7.69
N GLY A 175 -14.49 -6.09 -7.05
CA GLY A 175 -15.00 -7.27 -7.77
C GLY A 175 -14.83 -8.63 -7.10
N GLY A 176 -15.90 -9.19 -6.52
CA GLY A 176 -15.98 -10.64 -6.30
C GLY A 176 -16.96 -11.09 -5.23
N SER A 177 -18.10 -11.65 -5.63
CA SER A 177 -19.05 -12.32 -4.73
C SER A 177 -18.44 -13.52 -4.01
N GLY A 178 -18.67 -13.63 -2.70
CA GLY A 178 -18.38 -14.83 -1.92
C GLY A 178 -19.21 -14.88 -0.64
N ASN A 179 -20.17 -15.80 -0.59
CA ASN A 179 -21.09 -16.02 0.52
C ASN A 179 -20.48 -17.00 1.54
N GLY A 180 -20.40 -16.58 2.81
CA GLY A 180 -20.57 -17.45 3.99
C GLY A 180 -19.30 -17.84 4.75
N GLY A 181 -19.34 -17.67 6.08
CA GLY A 181 -18.45 -18.40 6.98
C GLY A 181 -18.20 -17.72 8.33
N SER A 182 -18.93 -18.17 9.36
CA SER A 182 -18.67 -17.86 10.77
C SER A 182 -17.30 -18.34 11.26
N GLY A 183 -16.69 -17.56 12.15
CA GLY A 183 -15.61 -17.96 13.08
C GLY A 183 -14.73 -16.75 13.37
N GLY A 184 -14.47 -16.29 14.59
CA GLY A 184 -14.51 -16.94 15.89
C GLY A 184 -13.16 -16.76 16.56
N SER A 185 -13.02 -15.69 17.35
CA SER A 185 -12.12 -15.50 18.51
C SER A 185 -10.59 -15.49 18.37
N GLY A 186 -10.02 -14.40 18.88
CA GLY A 186 -8.69 -14.25 19.49
C GLY A 186 -8.32 -12.77 19.43
N GLY A 187 -8.33 -11.95 20.48
CA GLY A 187 -7.99 -12.19 21.87
C GLY A 187 -6.62 -11.58 22.15
N SER A 188 -6.56 -10.25 22.35
CA SER A 188 -5.47 -9.64 23.12
C SER A 188 -5.90 -8.29 23.69
N GLY A 189 -5.64 -8.09 24.98
CA GLY A 189 -6.15 -6.97 25.75
C GLY A 189 -5.38 -5.68 25.52
N GLY A 190 -6.13 -4.60 25.37
CA GLY A 190 -5.71 -3.23 25.62
C GLY A 190 -6.94 -2.46 26.09
N SER A 191 -6.86 -1.85 27.26
CA SER A 191 -7.92 -0.98 27.80
C SER A 191 -7.95 0.36 27.06
N GLY A 192 -8.11 0.33 25.73
CA GLY A 192 -8.62 1.45 24.95
C GLY A 192 -10.14 1.41 25.02
N ASP A 193 -10.78 2.56 25.08
CA ASP A 193 -12.22 2.60 24.81
C ASP A 193 -12.43 1.99 23.41
N PRO A 194 -13.45 1.15 23.18
CA PRO A 194 -13.66 0.54 21.87
C PRO A 194 -13.74 1.65 20.83
N GLU A 195 -12.98 1.54 19.75
CA GLU A 195 -13.01 2.53 18.66
C GLU A 195 -14.41 2.55 18.02
N GLY A 196 -14.75 3.65 17.35
CA GLY A 196 -16.04 3.82 16.68
C GLY A 196 -15.89 4.23 15.22
N ASP A 197 -16.97 4.05 14.47
CA ASP A 197 -16.99 4.25 13.02
C ASP A 197 -17.83 5.47 12.63
N VAL A 198 -17.53 6.05 11.47
CA VAL A 198 -18.42 7.00 10.80
C VAL A 198 -18.58 6.65 9.32
N LYS A 199 -19.82 6.63 8.86
CA LYS A 199 -20.17 6.58 7.43
C LYS A 199 -20.77 7.90 6.99
N PHE A 200 -20.05 8.60 6.12
CA PHE A 200 -20.55 9.74 5.37
C PHE A 200 -21.42 9.26 4.20
N TRP A 201 -22.63 9.80 4.09
CA TRP A 201 -23.57 9.39 3.05
C TRP A 201 -24.44 10.56 2.58
N THR A 202 -25.06 10.41 1.42
CA THR A 202 -26.04 11.34 0.87
C THR A 202 -27.35 10.60 0.61
N SER A 203 -28.48 11.30 0.75
CA SER A 203 -29.81 10.73 0.47
C SER A 203 -30.24 10.85 -0.99
N GLN A 204 -29.44 11.56 -1.80
CA GLN A 204 -29.70 11.84 -3.20
C GLN A 204 -28.39 12.10 -3.93
N ASP A 205 -28.44 12.00 -5.26
CA ASP A 205 -27.39 12.52 -6.13
C ASP A 205 -27.48 14.06 -6.18
N PHE A 206 -26.36 14.72 -5.91
CA PHE A 206 -26.23 16.18 -6.02
C PHE A 206 -25.80 16.66 -7.42
N GLY A 207 -25.57 15.73 -8.35
CA GLY A 207 -25.22 16.00 -9.74
C GLY A 207 -23.84 16.60 -9.93
N CYS A 208 -22.93 16.37 -8.98
CA CYS A 208 -21.59 16.97 -8.94
C CYS A 208 -20.45 15.95 -9.02
N GLY A 209 -20.78 14.69 -9.35
CA GLY A 209 -19.83 13.58 -9.36
C GLY A 209 -19.56 13.05 -7.96
N ASN A 210 -18.47 12.29 -7.86
CA ASN A 210 -18.00 11.71 -6.61
C ASN A 210 -17.68 12.83 -5.60
N ILE A 211 -18.03 12.61 -4.33
CA ILE A 211 -17.73 13.55 -3.24
C ILE A 211 -16.51 13.03 -2.50
N SER A 212 -15.43 13.81 -2.49
CA SER A 212 -14.27 13.56 -1.64
C SER A 212 -14.56 14.05 -0.23
N VAL A 213 -14.31 13.23 0.78
CA VAL A 213 -14.44 13.58 2.21
C VAL A 213 -13.07 13.43 2.84
N ASN A 214 -12.59 14.47 3.52
CA ASN A 214 -11.33 14.52 4.23
C ASN A 214 -11.56 14.81 5.72
N VAL A 215 -10.95 13.99 6.58
CA VAL A 215 -10.93 14.17 8.04
C VAL A 215 -9.47 14.42 8.43
N PRO A 216 -9.08 15.68 8.74
CA PRO A 216 -7.70 16.02 9.03
C PRO A 216 -7.12 15.18 10.17
N GLY A 217 -5.96 14.55 9.91
CA GLY A 217 -5.29 13.67 10.87
C GLY A 217 -5.85 12.24 10.93
N VAL A 218 -6.86 11.92 10.11
CA VAL A 218 -7.41 10.57 9.96
C VAL A 218 -7.15 10.08 8.53
N GLY A 219 -7.73 10.73 7.52
CA GLY A 219 -7.57 10.31 6.12
C GLY A 219 -8.63 10.92 5.20
N SER A 220 -8.78 10.33 4.01
CA SER A 220 -9.80 10.75 3.03
C SER A 220 -10.51 9.56 2.39
N THR A 221 -11.75 9.77 1.97
CA THR A 221 -12.62 8.75 1.36
C THR A 221 -13.49 9.35 0.27
N THR A 222 -14.16 8.50 -0.51
CA THR A 222 -15.03 8.94 -1.61
C THR A 222 -16.45 8.38 -1.47
N ILE A 223 -17.44 9.27 -1.59
CA ILE A 223 -18.85 8.90 -1.78
C ILE A 223 -19.09 8.82 -3.28
N SER A 224 -19.39 7.61 -3.78
CA SER A 224 -19.61 7.30 -5.20
C SER A 224 -21.08 7.02 -5.55
N GLY A 225 -21.99 7.14 -4.58
CA GLY A 225 -23.43 6.98 -4.79
C GLY A 225 -24.26 7.61 -3.68
N TYR A 226 -25.54 7.25 -3.60
CA TYR A 226 -26.48 7.77 -2.60
C TYR A 226 -27.42 6.67 -2.08
N PHE A 227 -28.04 6.91 -0.93
CA PHE A 227 -29.00 6.01 -0.28
C PHE A 227 -30.37 6.68 -0.16
N ASP A 228 -31.28 6.37 -1.06
CA ASP A 228 -32.64 6.92 -1.07
C ASP A 228 -33.57 6.28 -0.01
N SER A 229 -33.21 5.09 0.48
CA SER A 229 -33.98 4.34 1.49
C SER A 229 -33.66 4.71 2.95
N GLY A 230 -32.72 5.62 3.19
CA GLY A 230 -32.31 6.08 4.53
C GLY A 230 -30.86 5.78 4.89
N ALA A 231 -30.49 6.08 6.14
CA ALA A 231 -29.11 6.04 6.61
C ALA A 231 -28.51 4.62 6.58
N PRO A 232 -27.44 4.36 5.80
CA PRO A 232 -26.76 3.07 5.74
C PRO A 232 -26.00 2.77 7.04
N ASP A 233 -25.81 1.49 7.32
CA ASP A 233 -24.91 1.04 8.39
C ASP A 233 -23.43 1.25 8.00
N CYS A 234 -22.54 1.44 8.98
CA CYS A 234 -21.11 1.65 8.73
C CYS A 234 -20.46 0.43 8.08
N SER A 235 -20.95 -0.77 8.41
CA SER A 235 -20.52 -2.02 7.78
C SER A 235 -20.99 -2.17 6.32
N ASN A 236 -21.84 -1.27 5.81
CA ASN A 236 -22.27 -1.31 4.41
C ASN A 236 -21.13 -0.79 3.51
N PRO A 237 -20.58 -1.60 2.58
CA PRO A 237 -19.45 -1.20 1.74
C PRO A 237 -19.85 -0.33 0.54
N SER A 238 -21.15 -0.11 0.31
CA SER A 238 -21.63 0.60 -0.89
C SER A 238 -21.68 2.11 -0.70
N ALA A 239 -21.49 2.85 -1.81
CA ALA A 239 -21.86 4.25 -2.09
C ALA A 239 -21.40 5.39 -1.14
N GLY A 240 -21.22 5.17 0.16
CA GLY A 240 -20.79 6.16 1.15
C GLY A 240 -19.34 5.97 1.58
N GLY A 241 -18.76 7.02 2.18
CA GLY A 241 -17.38 7.04 2.65
C GLY A 241 -17.26 6.62 4.12
N ASN A 242 -16.44 5.62 4.42
CA ASN A 242 -16.35 4.97 5.74
C ASN A 242 -15.02 5.28 6.42
N PHE A 243 -15.02 5.88 7.60
CA PHE A 243 -13.86 5.88 8.48
C PHE A 243 -14.15 4.90 9.61
N ASN A 244 -13.29 3.90 9.80
CA ASN A 244 -13.44 2.88 10.82
C ASN A 244 -12.37 3.08 11.90
N ASP A 245 -12.65 2.54 13.08
CA ASP A 245 -11.67 2.42 14.16
C ASP A 245 -11.10 3.78 14.63
N LEU A 246 -11.99 4.77 14.79
CA LEU A 246 -11.64 6.09 15.31
C LEU A 246 -11.74 6.09 16.84
N ASP A 247 -10.73 6.67 17.48
CA ASP A 247 -10.78 6.99 18.91
C ASP A 247 -12.04 7.82 19.24
N PRO A 248 -12.68 7.59 20.40
CA PRO A 248 -13.78 8.44 20.85
C PRO A 248 -13.34 9.91 20.97
N GLY A 249 -13.99 10.79 20.22
CA GLY A 249 -13.49 12.15 20.06
C GLY A 249 -14.35 13.01 19.15
N THR A 250 -13.98 14.28 19.04
CA THR A 250 -14.60 15.20 18.07
C THR A 250 -13.62 15.48 16.95
N TYR A 251 -14.09 15.25 15.73
CA TYR A 251 -13.34 15.39 14.50
C TYR A 251 -13.93 16.50 13.65
N ALA A 252 -13.09 17.20 12.91
CA ALA A 252 -13.53 18.08 11.83
C ALA A 252 -13.52 17.32 10.52
N PHE A 253 -14.38 17.70 9.58
CA PHE A 253 -14.32 17.19 8.21
C PHE A 253 -14.49 18.33 7.22
N ASN A 254 -13.94 18.13 6.03
CA ASN A 254 -14.29 18.87 4.83
C ASN A 254 -14.66 17.86 3.75
N ALA A 255 -15.74 18.09 3.02
CA ALA A 255 -16.08 17.31 1.85
C ALA A 255 -16.34 18.23 0.66
N SER A 256 -16.03 17.78 -0.54
CA SER A 256 -16.27 18.57 -1.74
C SER A 256 -16.52 17.72 -2.97
N CYS A 257 -17.24 18.31 -3.91
CA CYS A 257 -17.38 17.85 -5.29
C CYS A 257 -17.38 19.09 -6.21
N SER A 258 -17.54 18.92 -7.52
CA SER A 258 -17.24 19.97 -8.51
C SER A 258 -17.86 21.35 -8.25
N ASN A 259 -19.05 21.43 -7.63
CA ASN A 259 -19.75 22.69 -7.38
C ASN A 259 -20.31 22.85 -5.96
N ARG A 260 -19.94 21.97 -5.02
CA ARG A 260 -20.43 21.99 -3.63
C ARG A 260 -19.33 21.64 -2.65
N THR A 261 -19.44 22.21 -1.47
CA THR A 261 -18.56 21.93 -0.33
C THR A 261 -19.40 21.74 0.92
N TRP A 262 -18.97 20.83 1.78
CA TRP A 262 -19.49 20.61 3.11
C TRP A 262 -18.33 20.71 4.09
N ASP A 263 -18.58 21.26 5.26
CA ASP A 263 -17.64 21.27 6.36
C ASP A 263 -18.40 21.23 7.68
N GLY A 264 -17.72 20.76 8.72
CA GLY A 264 -18.33 20.69 10.04
C GLY A 264 -17.53 19.83 10.99
N ASN A 265 -18.21 19.42 12.06
CA ASN A 265 -17.66 18.52 13.05
C ASN A 265 -18.61 17.36 13.30
N PHE A 266 -18.04 16.25 13.76
CA PHE A 266 -18.76 15.07 14.20
C PHE A 266 -18.10 14.46 15.43
N THR A 267 -18.85 13.66 16.18
CA THR A 267 -18.37 13.03 17.41
C THR A 267 -18.45 11.52 17.29
N ILE A 268 -17.33 10.84 17.48
CA ILE A 268 -17.25 9.39 17.59
C ILE A 268 -17.50 9.00 19.04
N THR A 269 -18.40 8.03 19.22
CA THR A 269 -18.65 7.38 20.50
C THR A 269 -18.02 6.00 20.49
N ALA A 270 -17.51 5.56 21.65
CA ALA A 270 -16.84 4.27 21.76
C ALA A 270 -17.73 3.10 21.31
N GLY A 271 -17.23 2.28 20.37
CA GLY A 271 -17.94 1.14 19.78
C GLY A 271 -19.19 1.51 18.98
N GLY A 272 -19.39 2.79 18.64
CA GLY A 272 -20.57 3.29 17.96
C GLY A 272 -20.36 3.43 16.46
N CYS A 273 -21.45 3.35 15.69
CA CYS A 273 -21.47 3.69 14.26
C CYS A 273 -22.26 4.98 14.04
N LEU A 274 -21.56 6.05 13.65
CA LEU A 274 -22.15 7.32 13.28
C LEU A 274 -22.52 7.34 11.79
N ARG A 275 -23.76 7.70 11.48
CA ARG A 275 -24.26 7.77 10.09
C ARG A 275 -24.43 9.22 9.69
N PHE A 276 -23.37 9.84 9.20
CA PHE A 276 -23.31 11.28 8.94
C PHE A 276 -23.86 11.63 7.55
N GLN A 277 -25.02 12.28 7.50
CA GLN A 277 -25.61 12.69 6.23
C GLN A 277 -25.06 14.05 5.78
N LEU A 278 -24.53 14.13 4.56
CA LEU A 278 -24.25 15.40 3.89
C LEU A 278 -25.54 15.91 3.22
N GLN A 279 -25.88 17.19 3.45
CA GLN A 279 -27.13 17.83 3.01
C GLN A 279 -26.93 18.92 1.95
#